data_AF-A0A919IFP3-F1
#
_entry.id   AF-A0A919IFP3-F1
#
_cell.length_a   1.000
_cell.length_b   1.000
_cell.length_c   1.000
_cell.angle_alpha   90.00
_cell.angle_beta   90.00
_cell.angle_gamma   90.00
#
_symmetry.space_group_name_H-M   'P 1'
#
loop_
_entity.id
_entity.type
_entity.pdbx_description
1 polymer ?
#
loop_
_entity_poly.entity_id
_entity_poly.type
_entity_poly.pdbx_seq_one_letter_code
_entity_poly.pdbx_strand_id
1 'polypeptide(L)'
;MTPWEYLRAVAEALEAAGVAVADWRADDDEGWIPFDRARPSAVTWDYDQAGLGWSAQTGWYLLLITSPGRRVSRPLPATATAEPSVVVAAVLDCR
;
A
#
# COMPACT_ATOMS: atom_id res chain seq x y z
N MET A 1 6.37 17.59 5.77
CA MET A 1 6.32 16.53 4.75
C MET A 1 4.94 16.59 4.13
N THR A 2 4.85 16.76 2.83
CA THR A 2 3.57 16.73 2.11
C THR A 2 3.04 15.29 2.02
N PRO A 3 1.74 15.06 1.79
CA PRO A 3 1.20 13.71 1.52
C PRO A 3 1.97 13.00 0.41
N TRP A 4 2.35 13.74 -0.64
CA TRP A 4 3.19 13.22 -1.72
C TRP A 4 4.56 12.71 -1.24
N GLU A 5 5.29 13.51 -0.46
CA GLU A 5 6.58 13.12 0.11
C GLU A 5 6.46 11.93 1.06
N TYR A 6 5.38 11.87 1.84
CA TYR A 6 5.11 10.80 2.79
C TYR A 6 4.80 9.48 2.07
N LEU A 7 3.91 9.49 1.07
CA LEU A 7 3.59 8.31 0.28
C LEU A 7 4.81 7.79 -0.50
N ARG A 8 5.65 8.70 -1.00
CA ARG A 8 6.95 8.32 -1.60
C ARG A 8 7.83 7.58 -0.58
N ALA A 9 7.96 8.09 0.65
CA ALA A 9 8.75 7.44 1.69
C ALA A 9 8.22 6.05 2.06
N VAL A 10 6.89 5.87 2.08
CA VAL A 10 6.26 4.55 2.30
C VAL A 10 6.52 3.60 1.12
N ALA A 11 6.40 4.08 -0.11
CA ALA A 11 6.72 3.28 -1.30
C ALA A 11 8.19 2.82 -1.30
N GLU A 12 9.13 3.71 -0.98
CA GLU A 12 10.55 3.39 -0.83
C GLU A 12 10.81 2.37 0.29
N ALA A 13 10.10 2.49 1.41
CA ALA A 13 10.21 1.54 2.52
C ALA A 13 9.67 0.14 2.16
N LEU A 14 8.57 0.08 1.39
CA LEU A 14 8.03 -1.18 0.86
C LEU A 14 9.04 -1.87 -0.05
N GLU A 15 9.63 -1.13 -0.99
CA GLU A 15 10.67 -1.63 -1.90
C GLU A 15 11.89 -2.16 -1.13
N ALA A 16 12.37 -1.39 -0.14
CA ALA A 16 13.48 -1.80 0.71
C ALA A 16 13.19 -3.09 1.51
N ALA A 17 11.91 -3.34 1.84
CA ALA A 17 11.46 -4.56 2.50
C ALA A 17 11.12 -5.71 1.53
N GLY A 18 11.35 -5.52 0.22
CA GLY A 18 11.08 -6.51 -0.82
C GLY A 18 9.64 -6.55 -1.30
N VAL A 19 8.81 -5.56 -0.97
CA VAL A 19 7.48 -5.39 -1.57
C VAL A 19 7.60 -4.52 -2.81
N ALA A 20 7.57 -5.14 -3.99
CA ALA A 20 7.72 -4.42 -5.24
C ALA A 20 6.50 -3.52 -5.48
N VAL A 21 6.73 -2.24 -5.79
CA VAL A 21 5.69 -1.26 -6.11
C VAL A 21 5.82 -0.84 -7.57
N ALA A 22 4.68 -0.54 -8.21
CA ALA A 22 4.65 -0.17 -9.63
C ALA A 22 4.77 1.36 -9.81
N ASP A 23 4.20 2.11 -8.87
CA ASP A 23 4.15 3.58 -8.85
C ASP A 23 3.70 4.03 -7.44
N TRP A 24 3.50 5.32 -7.23
CA TRP A 24 2.74 5.87 -6.11
C TRP A 24 2.10 7.19 -6.51
N ARG A 25 0.93 7.47 -5.94
CA ARG A 25 0.24 8.75 -6.11
C ARG A 25 -0.36 9.19 -4.79
N ALA A 26 -0.38 10.50 -4.58
CA ALA A 26 -1.08 11.14 -3.48
C ALA A 26 -1.76 12.41 -3.98
N ASP A 27 -2.96 12.65 -3.48
CA ASP A 27 -3.57 13.97 -3.44
C ASP A 27 -3.57 14.47 -1.98
N ASP A 28 -4.31 15.54 -1.68
CA ASP A 28 -4.26 16.17 -0.35
C ASP A 28 -4.76 15.25 0.78
N ASP A 29 -5.70 14.35 0.48
CA ASP A 29 -6.41 13.53 1.48
C ASP A 29 -6.35 12.02 1.22
N GLU A 30 -5.94 11.58 0.02
CA GLU A 30 -5.94 10.19 -0.42
C GLU A 30 -4.61 9.82 -1.11
N GLY A 31 -4.30 8.52 -1.09
CA GLY A 31 -3.07 7.98 -1.62
C GLY A 31 -3.20 6.55 -2.09
N TRP A 32 -2.39 6.17 -3.07
CA TRP A 32 -2.40 4.85 -3.65
C TRP A 32 -1.01 4.40 -4.11
N ILE A 33 -0.61 3.21 -3.68
CA ILE A 33 0.63 2.54 -4.05
C ILE A 33 0.29 1.16 -4.64
N PRO A 34 0.19 1.01 -5.97
CA PRO A 34 -0.03 -0.30 -6.58
C PRO A 34 1.21 -1.19 -6.39
N PHE A 35 1.01 -2.46 -6.09
CA PHE A 35 2.10 -3.44 -6.06
C PHE A 35 2.42 -3.93 -7.47
N ASP A 36 3.72 -4.08 -7.77
CA ASP A 36 4.18 -4.58 -9.06
C ASP A 36 4.23 -6.11 -9.06
N ARG A 37 3.29 -6.72 -9.79
CA ARG A 37 3.18 -8.18 -9.94
C ARG A 37 4.13 -8.74 -11.00
N ALA A 38 4.72 -7.91 -11.84
CA ALA A 38 5.69 -8.34 -12.84
C ALA A 38 7.09 -8.54 -12.22
N ARG A 39 7.29 -8.05 -10.98
CA ARG A 39 8.54 -8.15 -10.24
C ARG A 39 8.41 -9.15 -9.07
N PRO A 40 9.49 -9.87 -8.73
CA PRO A 40 9.52 -10.67 -7.51
C PRO A 40 9.24 -9.82 -6.28
N SER A 41 8.44 -10.35 -5.36
CA SER A 41 8.12 -9.69 -4.11
C SER A 41 8.15 -10.66 -2.93
N ALA A 42 8.47 -10.15 -1.75
CA ALA A 42 8.40 -10.86 -0.47
C ALA A 42 6.97 -11.28 -0.10
N VAL A 43 5.95 -10.70 -0.76
CA VAL A 43 4.53 -11.05 -0.61
C VAL A 43 3.93 -11.34 -1.98
N THR A 44 3.20 -12.46 -2.09
CA THR A 44 2.43 -12.82 -3.29
C THR A 44 0.95 -12.71 -2.97
N TRP A 45 0.19 -12.05 -3.85
CA TRP A 45 -1.25 -11.87 -3.70
C TRP A 45 -2.02 -12.68 -4.75
N ASP A 46 -3.03 -13.45 -4.35
CA ASP A 46 -3.90 -14.24 -5.24
C ASP A 46 -5.03 -13.39 -5.88
N TYR A 47 -4.69 -12.19 -6.34
CA TYR A 47 -5.64 -11.18 -6.84
C TYR A 47 -5.15 -10.62 -8.17
N ASP A 48 -6.04 -10.23 -9.09
CA ASP A 48 -5.66 -9.59 -10.36
C ASP A 48 -4.86 -8.30 -10.12
N GLN A 49 -5.26 -7.52 -9.11
CA GLN A 49 -4.53 -6.34 -8.67
C GLN A 49 -4.47 -6.29 -7.13
N ALA A 50 -3.37 -5.79 -6.61
CA ALA A 50 -3.17 -5.54 -5.20
C ALA A 50 -2.38 -4.24 -5.02
N GLY A 51 -2.63 -3.55 -3.91
CA GLY A 51 -1.86 -2.39 -3.54
C GLY A 51 -2.35 -1.80 -2.23
N LEU A 52 -1.69 -0.72 -1.85
CA LEU A 52 -1.87 -0.05 -0.58
C LEU A 52 -2.56 1.29 -0.79
N GLY A 53 -3.73 1.44 -0.19
CA GLY A 53 -4.47 2.69 -0.12
C GLY A 53 -4.20 3.41 1.19
N TRP A 54 -4.19 4.73 1.11
CA TRP A 54 -4.03 5.65 2.23
C TRP A 54 -5.14 6.70 2.19
N SER A 55 -5.68 7.02 3.35
CA SER A 55 -6.56 8.18 3.53
C SER A 55 -6.12 8.92 4.79
N ALA A 56 -6.08 10.25 4.73
CA ALA A 56 -5.82 11.09 5.88
C ALA A 56 -6.85 10.88 7.01
N GLN A 57 -8.08 10.48 6.66
CA GLN A 57 -9.17 10.29 7.60
C GLN A 57 -9.24 8.87 8.16
N THR A 58 -9.09 7.86 7.30
CA THR A 58 -9.31 6.45 7.69
C THR A 58 -8.02 5.65 7.90
N GLY A 59 -6.86 6.19 7.53
CA GLY A 59 -5.58 5.51 7.60
C GLY A 59 -5.34 4.54 6.46
N TRP A 60 -4.62 3.46 6.74
CA TRP A 60 -4.11 2.54 5.71
C TRP A 60 -5.03 1.36 5.48
N TYR A 61 -5.11 0.90 4.23
CA TYR A 61 -5.86 -0.29 3.85
C TYR A 61 -5.23 -0.98 2.64
N LEU A 62 -5.33 -2.32 2.60
CA LEU A 62 -5.05 -3.07 1.38
C LEU A 62 -6.26 -3.06 0.48
N LEU A 63 -6.07 -2.74 -0.80
CA LEU A 63 -7.08 -2.92 -1.83
C LEU A 63 -6.70 -4.10 -2.69
N LEU A 64 -7.58 -5.09 -2.73
CA LEU A 64 -7.39 -6.35 -3.43
C LEU A 64 -8.52 -6.52 -4.46
N ILE A 65 -8.17 -6.78 -5.72
CA ILE A 65 -9.13 -6.88 -6.83
C ILE A 65 -9.01 -8.26 -7.45
N THR A 66 -10.06 -9.08 -7.37
CA THR A 66 -10.07 -10.45 -7.92
C THR A 66 -10.64 -10.55 -9.33
N SER A 67 -11.39 -9.54 -9.76
CA SER A 67 -11.98 -9.43 -11.09
C SER A 67 -12.52 -8.01 -11.30
N PRO A 68 -12.78 -7.59 -12.56
CA PRO A 68 -13.44 -6.32 -12.82
C PRO A 68 -14.72 -6.15 -12.01
N GLY A 69 -14.81 -5.08 -11.22
CA GLY A 69 -15.96 -4.78 -10.37
C GLY A 69 -16.01 -5.50 -9.01
N ARG A 70 -15.08 -6.43 -8.71
CA ARG A 70 -14.98 -7.07 -7.38
C ARG A 70 -13.73 -6.61 -6.65
N ARG A 71 -13.94 -5.79 -5.62
CA ARG A 71 -12.88 -5.20 -4.80
C ARG A 71 -13.11 -5.57 -3.34
N VAL A 72 -12.02 -5.85 -2.63
CA VAL A 72 -11.99 -6.05 -1.20
C VAL A 72 -11.02 -5.03 -0.62
N SER A 73 -11.51 -4.18 0.28
CA SER A 73 -10.68 -3.29 1.08
C SER A 73 -10.53 -3.89 2.47
N ARG A 74 -9.28 -4.09 2.90
CA ARG A 74 -8.96 -4.59 4.24
C ARG A 74 -8.19 -3.52 5.01
N PRO A 75 -8.74 -2.95 6.09
CA PRO A 75 -8.03 -2.00 6.94
C PRO A 75 -6.73 -2.60 7.48
N LEU A 76 -5.68 -1.78 7.56
CA LEU A 76 -4.43 -2.14 8.21
C LEU A 76 -4.38 -1.53 9.62
N PRO A 77 -3.73 -2.20 10.59
CA PRO A 77 -3.54 -1.66 11.95
C PRO A 77 -2.44 -0.58 11.98
N ALA A 78 -2.54 0.43 11.12
CA ALA A 78 -1.63 1.56 11.03
C ALA A 78 -2.41 2.88 10.86
N THR A 79 -2.08 3.88 11.67
CA THR A 79 -2.68 5.22 11.57
C THR A 79 -2.22 5.93 10.30
N ALA A 80 -2.98 6.94 9.87
CA ALA A 80 -2.67 7.71 8.65
C ALA A 80 -1.26 8.33 8.66
N THR A 81 -0.73 8.67 9.83
CA THR A 81 0.60 9.28 9.99
C THR A 81 1.60 8.32 10.61
N ALA A 82 1.38 7.01 10.51
CA ALA A 82 2.31 6.02 11.05
C ALA A 82 3.68 6.12 10.35
N GLU A 83 4.74 5.78 11.06
CA GLU A 83 6.07 5.68 10.44
C GLU A 83 6.05 4.66 9.29
N PRO A 84 6.77 4.90 8.17
CA PRO A 84 6.78 3.99 7.03
C PRO A 84 7.05 2.53 7.37
N SER A 85 7.95 2.27 8.32
CA SER A 85 8.29 0.92 8.78
C SER A 85 7.11 0.19 9.45
N VAL A 86 6.23 0.93 10.15
CA VAL A 86 5.02 0.37 10.78
C VAL A 86 4.00 0.00 9.71
N VAL A 87 3.86 0.83 8.67
CA VAL A 87 2.98 0.53 7.52
C VAL A 87 3.47 -0.71 6.79
N VAL A 88 4.78 -0.82 6.54
CA VAL A 88 5.40 -1.99 5.93
C VAL A 88 5.13 -3.25 6.77
N ALA A 89 5.36 -3.21 8.09
CA ALA A 89 5.09 -4.35 8.96
C ALA A 89 3.62 -4.80 8.87
N ALA A 90 2.68 -3.85 8.90
CA ALA A 90 1.26 -4.15 8.76
C ALA A 90 0.91 -4.81 7.40
N VAL A 91 1.55 -4.39 6.31
CA VAL A 91 1.41 -5.04 4.99
C VAL A 91 1.96 -6.47 5.02
N LEU A 92 3.14 -6.68 5.60
CA LEU A 92 3.80 -7.98 5.65
C LEU A 92 3.08 -8.97 6.58
N ASP A 93 2.32 -8.52 7.57
CA ASP A 93 1.52 -9.37 8.46
C ASP A 93 0.17 -9.77 7.86
N CYS A 94 -0.29 -9.06 6.83
CA CYS A 94 -1.59 -9.26 6.21
C CYS A 94 -1.63 -10.35 5.12
N ARG A 95 -0.66 -11.26 5.09
CA ARG A 95 -0.58 -12.32 4.06
C ARG A 95 -1.73 -13.32 4.20
#